data_AF-A0A7C4D117-F1
#
_entry.id   AF-A0A7C4D117-F1
#
_cell.length_a   1.000
_cell.length_b   1.000
_cell.length_c   1.000
_cell.angle_alpha   90.00
_cell.angle_beta   90.00
_cell.angle_gamma   90.00
#
_symmetry.space_group_name_H-M   'P 1'
#
loop_
_entity.id
_entity.type
_entity.pdbx_description
1 polymer ?
#
loop_
_entity_poly.entity_id
_entity_poly.type
_entity_poly.pdbx_seq_one_letter_code
_entity_poly.pdbx_strand_id
1 'polypeptide(L)' 'CHRPRKKLDEREIRRLYELGLSARSIGKILGVSHNTVLSRLREMGVKIR' A
#
# COMPACT_ATOMS: atom_id res chain seq x y z
N CYS A 1 -14.91 17.62 -3.60
CA CYS A 1 -14.88 16.15 -3.41
C CYS A 1 -13.80 15.76 -2.40
N HIS A 2 -14.15 15.64 -1.11
CA HIS A 2 -13.22 15.16 -0.08
C HIS A 2 -13.27 13.63 -0.08
N ARG A 3 -12.37 12.96 -0.81
CA ARG A 3 -12.25 11.49 -0.77
C ARG A 3 -11.64 11.15 0.60
N PRO A 4 -12.40 10.57 1.54
CA PRO A 4 -11.92 10.31 2.88
C PRO A 4 -10.67 9.42 2.79
N ARG A 5 -9.64 9.75 3.57
CA ARG A 5 -8.44 8.93 3.69
C ARG A 5 -8.88 7.57 4.24
N LYS A 6 -8.98 6.57 3.36
CA LYS A 6 -9.14 5.17 3.76
C LYS A 6 -8.07 4.89 4.82
N LYS A 7 -8.47 4.43 6.00
CA LYS A 7 -7.55 3.84 6.97
C LYS A 7 -6.90 2.67 6.24
N LEU A 8 -5.69 2.89 5.76
CA LEU A 8 -4.90 1.84 5.16
C LEU A 8 -4.10 1.28 6.30
N ASP A 9 -4.51 0.10 6.73
CA ASP A 9 -3.78 -0.68 7.70
C ASP A 9 -2.40 -0.98 7.13
N GLU A 10 -1.46 -0.20 7.63
CA GLU A 10 -0.05 -0.24 7.33
C GLU A 10 0.51 -1.67 7.46
N ARG A 11 0.03 -2.38 8.47
CA ARG A 11 0.34 -3.80 8.69
C ARG A 11 -0.12 -4.71 7.56
N GLU A 12 -1.28 -4.44 6.97
CA GLU A 12 -1.83 -5.22 5.86
C GLU A 12 -0.97 -5.03 4.59
N ILE A 13 -0.59 -3.79 4.30
CA ILE A 13 0.29 -3.46 3.16
C ILE A 13 1.61 -4.21 3.29
N ARG A 14 2.23 -4.19 4.48
CA ARG A 14 3.47 -4.91 4.75
C ARG A 14 3.29 -6.41 4.59
N ARG A 15 2.24 -7.00 5.18
CA ARG A 15 1.96 -8.44 5.05
C ARG A 15 1.81 -8.87 3.59
N LEU A 16 1.05 -8.12 2.80
CA LEU A 16 0.85 -8.41 1.39
C LEU A 16 2.16 -8.25 0.60
N TYR A 17 2.99 -7.27 0.95
CA TYR A 17 4.30 -7.09 0.33
C TYR A 17 5.27 -8.23 0.69
N GLU A 18 5.28 -8.70 1.94
CA GLU A 18 6.05 -9.87 2.39
C GLU A 18 5.58 -11.17 1.73
N LEU A 19 4.29 -11.27 1.38
CA LEU A 19 3.75 -12.36 0.56
C LEU A 19 4.20 -12.32 -0.92
N GLY A 20 4.98 -11.31 -1.33
CA GLY A 20 5.47 -11.15 -2.71
C GLY A 20 4.47 -10.43 -3.63
N LEU A 21 3.40 -9.85 -3.11
CA LEU A 21 2.46 -9.08 -3.92
C LEU A 21 3.06 -7.73 -4.30
N SER A 22 2.97 -7.38 -5.58
CA SER A 22 3.39 -6.06 -6.03
C SER A 22 2.44 -4.96 -5.53
N ALA A 23 2.97 -3.73 -5.40
CA ALA A 23 2.21 -2.55 -4.98
C ALA A 23 0.92 -2.31 -5.80
N ARG A 24 0.91 -2.75 -7.06
CA ARG A 24 -0.26 -2.69 -7.94
C ARG A 24 -1.38 -3.66 -7.53
N SER A 25 -1.03 -4.89 -7.18
CA SER A 25 -1.97 -5.89 -6.65
C SER A 25 -2.50 -5.47 -5.29
N ILE A 26 -1.61 -5.00 -4.41
CA ILE A 26 -1.95 -4.45 -3.10
C ILE A 26 -2.93 -3.28 -3.23
N GLY A 27 -2.66 -2.36 -4.17
CA GLY A 27 -3.56 -1.25 -4.47
C GLY A 27 -4.93 -1.72 -4.94
N LYS A 28 -5.00 -2.74 -5.79
CA LYS A 28 -6.27 -3.30 -6.26
C LYS A 28 -7.07 -3.95 -5.12
N ILE A 29 -6.41 -4.70 -4.24
CA ILE A 29 -7.03 -5.34 -3.06
C ILE A 29 -7.58 -4.29 -2.10
N LEU A 30 -6.80 -3.25 -1.82
CA LEU A 30 -7.16 -2.18 -0.87
C LEU A 30 -8.07 -1.09 -1.51
N GLY A 31 -8.27 -1.14 -2.83
CA GLY A 31 -9.01 -0.13 -3.59
C GLY A 31 -8.33 1.24 -3.61
N VAL A 32 -6.99 1.26 -3.63
CA VAL A 32 -6.16 2.46 -3.74
C VAL A 32 -5.21 2.39 -4.92
N SER A 33 -4.76 3.55 -5.37
CA SER A 33 -3.77 3.64 -6.43
C SER A 33 -2.43 3.07 -5.98
N HIS A 34 -1.70 2.43 -6.89
CA HIS A 34 -0.37 1.90 -6.59
C HIS A 34 0.59 3.00 -6.09
N ASN A 35 0.46 4.24 -6.56
CA ASN A 35 1.21 5.40 -6.03
C ASN A 35 0.99 5.61 -4.54
N THR A 36 -0.25 5.44 -4.05
CA THR A 36 -0.58 5.58 -2.64
C THR A 36 0.06 4.46 -1.81
N VAL A 37 0.14 3.26 -2.35
CA VAL A 37 0.82 2.12 -1.72
C VAL A 37 2.33 2.35 -1.70
N LEU A 38 2.94 2.79 -2.80
CA LEU A 38 4.37 3.10 -2.88
C LEU A 38 4.78 4.24 -1.94
N SER A 39 3.97 5.31 -1.85
CA SER A 39 4.21 6.40 -0.92
C SER A 39 4.24 5.89 0.52
N ARG A 40 3.26 5.06 0.89
CA ARG A 40 3.18 4.45 2.24
C ARG A 40 4.31 3.47 2.51
N LEU A 41 4.69 2.64 1.54
CA LEU A 41 5.83 1.74 1.66
C LEU A 41 7.14 2.53 1.88
N ARG A 42 7.30 3.68 1.21
CA ARG A 42 8.43 4.60 1.43
C ARG A 42 8.37 5.24 2.82
N GLU A 43 7.21 5.71 3.26
CA GLU A 43 7.03 6.29 4.61
C GLU A 43 7.30 5.27 5.71
N MET A 44 6.98 3.99 5.50
CA MET A 44 7.33 2.88 6.40
C MET A 44 8.81 2.49 6.37
N GLY A 45 9.59 2.99 5.41
CA GLY A 45 10.97 2.53 5.19
C GLY A 45 11.09 1.10 4.64
N VAL A 46 10.03 0.55 4.03
CA VAL A 46 10.11 -0.74 3.34
C VAL A 46 10.95 -0.55 2.08
N LYS A 47 12.11 -1.19 2.04
CA LYS A 47 13.04 -1.14 0.91
C LYS A 47 12.39 -1.85 -0.28
N ILE A 48 11.86 -1.05 -1.21
CA ILE A 48 11.31 -1.54 -2.46
C ILE A 48 12.50 -2.03 -3.28
N ARG A 49 12.63 -3.35 -3.41
CA ARG A 49 13.67 -4.01 -4.20
C ARG A 49 13.16 -4.29 -5.61
#